data_AF-A0AA35X714-F1
#
_entry.id   AF-A0AA35X714-F1
#
_cell.length_a   1.000
_cell.length_b   1.000
_cell.length_c   1.000
_cell.angle_alpha   90.00
_cell.angle_beta   90.00
_cell.angle_gamma   90.00
#
_symmetry.space_group_name_H-M   'P 1'
#
loop_
_entity.id
_entity.type
_entity.pdbx_description
1 polymer ?
#
loop_
_entity_poly.entity_id
_entity_poly.type
_entity_poly.pdbx_seq_one_letter_code
_entity_poly.pdbx_strand_id
1 'polypeptide(L)'
;MKESSGTILSVQQGVFRTNCMDCLDRTNVVQSLLAHRALQDQLQKMNLLGDNEHIEEYKGFEYVFKNVWADNADVCANQYAGTGALKTDFTRTGKRTFLGLLKDGYNSAVRYYYNNFNDGYKQDAIDVFLGNYVVNRMETSSMPDVQRAQKYYLMPTIILVTFSLFFLSLLIPSSNLFLQLLHTLFWGGIGSISLLYVCMHGEDFVDIPRLVGEVSVSRT
;
A
#
# COMPACT_ATOMS: atom_id res chain seq x y z
N MET A 1 15.96 13.56 28.66
CA MET A 1 15.33 14.65 29.44
C MET A 1 16.43 15.57 29.95
N LYS A 2 16.27 16.88 29.77
CA LYS A 2 17.28 17.89 30.10
C LYS A 2 16.60 19.05 30.83
N GLU A 3 17.23 19.56 31.88
CA GLU A 3 16.74 20.76 32.58
C GLU A 3 17.00 22.03 31.78
N SER A 4 16.34 23.12 32.16
CA SER A 4 16.64 24.47 31.68
C SER A 4 18.09 24.89 31.96
N SER A 5 18.69 24.37 33.04
CA SER A 5 20.11 24.55 33.41
C SER A 5 21.09 23.89 32.44
N GLY A 6 20.60 22.99 31.59
CA GLY A 6 21.41 22.21 30.67
C GLY A 6 21.83 20.84 31.20
N THR A 7 21.50 20.51 32.45
CA THR A 7 21.82 19.22 33.06
C THR A 7 21.00 18.08 32.44
N ILE A 8 21.66 16.97 32.09
CA ILE A 8 21.00 15.79 31.52
C ILE A 8 20.44 14.94 32.67
N LEU A 9 19.12 14.78 32.70
CA LEU A 9 18.42 14.00 33.73
C LEU A 9 18.27 12.52 33.36
N SER A 10 18.12 12.23 32.07
CA SER A 10 17.91 10.88 31.57
C SER A 10 18.21 10.78 30.08
N VAL A 11 18.76 9.64 29.67
CA VAL A 11 19.08 9.30 28.27
C VAL A 11 18.32 8.04 27.88
N GLN A 12 17.76 8.02 26.68
CA GLN A 12 17.10 6.85 26.12
C GLN A 12 18.11 5.72 25.92
N GLN A 13 17.86 4.55 26.54
CA GLN A 13 18.77 3.40 26.52
C GLN A 13 18.41 2.34 25.46
N GLY A 14 17.28 2.49 24.77
CA GLY A 14 16.81 1.50 23.82
C GLY A 14 15.75 2.03 22.86
N VAL A 15 15.47 1.26 21.82
CA VAL A 15 14.52 1.60 20.76
C VAL A 15 13.59 0.43 20.48
N PHE A 16 12.33 0.74 20.21
CA PHE A 16 11.38 -0.25 19.68
C PHE A 16 11.46 -0.24 18.16
N ARG A 17 11.81 -1.38 17.56
CA ARG A 17 11.71 -1.57 16.12
C ARG A 17 10.44 -2.35 15.82
N THR A 18 9.49 -1.70 15.15
CA THR A 18 8.28 -2.36 14.64
C THR A 18 8.47 -2.62 13.15
N ASN A 19 8.36 -3.89 12.75
CA ASN A 19 8.32 -4.29 11.35
C ASN A 19 6.92 -4.83 11.06
N CYS A 20 6.46 -4.70 9.82
CA CYS A 20 5.24 -5.33 9.36
C CYS A 20 5.44 -5.83 7.94
N MET A 21 5.09 -7.10 7.70
CA MET A 21 5.21 -7.71 6.37
C MET A 21 4.21 -7.09 5.38
N ASP A 22 3.03 -6.66 5.87
CA ASP A 22 2.00 -6.02 5.04
C ASP A 22 1.57 -4.68 5.64
N CYS A 23 1.76 -3.64 4.83
CA CYS A 23 1.41 -2.23 5.03
C CYS A 23 1.86 -1.55 6.34
N LEU A 24 2.32 -0.32 6.18
CA LEU A 24 2.75 0.59 7.25
C LEU A 24 1.66 0.89 8.31
N ASP A 25 0.40 0.59 7.98
CA ASP A 25 -0.76 0.99 8.78
C ASP A 25 -0.77 0.31 10.18
N ARG A 26 -0.36 -0.97 10.27
CA ARG A 26 -0.28 -1.67 11.57
C ARG A 26 0.86 -1.16 12.45
N THR A 27 2.00 -0.83 11.86
CA THR A 27 3.14 -0.29 12.62
C THR A 27 2.85 1.10 13.19
N ASN A 28 2.15 1.96 12.43
CA ASN A 28 1.85 3.31 12.90
C ASN A 28 0.94 3.30 14.13
N VAL A 29 -0.05 2.41 14.18
CA VAL A 29 -0.91 2.26 15.37
C VAL A 29 -0.08 1.85 16.59
N VAL A 30 0.76 0.82 16.47
CA VAL A 30 1.62 0.38 17.59
C VAL A 30 2.57 1.49 18.03
N GLN A 31 3.20 2.19 17.08
CA GLN A 31 4.10 3.31 17.37
C GLN A 31 3.38 4.46 18.07
N SER A 32 2.15 4.79 17.65
CA SER A 32 1.34 5.83 18.31
C SER A 32 1.02 5.47 19.77
N LEU A 33 0.75 4.19 20.07
CA LEU A 33 0.49 3.73 21.44
C LEU A 33 1.75 3.78 22.30
N LEU A 34 2.89 3.35 21.76
CA LEU A 34 4.18 3.46 22.45
C LEU A 34 4.55 4.91 22.73
N ALA A 35 4.34 5.80 21.75
CA ALA A 35 4.59 7.22 21.90
C ALA A 35 3.65 7.87 22.92
N HIS A 36 2.37 7.49 22.92
CA HIS A 36 1.38 7.97 23.89
C HIS A 36 1.78 7.59 25.32
N ARG A 37 2.14 6.32 25.55
CA ARG A 37 2.61 5.85 26.86
C ARG A 37 3.89 6.57 27.31
N ALA A 38 4.87 6.71 26.40
CA ALA A 38 6.11 7.41 26.69
C ALA A 38 5.88 8.90 27.01
N LEU A 39 4.93 9.54 26.34
CA LEU A 39 4.56 10.93 26.56
C LEU A 39 3.88 11.12 27.92
N GLN A 40 3.02 10.19 28.33
CA GLN A 40 2.42 10.23 29.67
C GLN A 40 3.49 10.18 30.76
N ASP A 41 4.43 9.23 30.65
CA ASP A 41 5.53 9.11 31.62
C ASP A 41 6.42 10.37 31.64
N GLN A 42 6.60 11.04 30.50
CA GLN A 42 7.36 12.29 30.41
C GLN A 42 6.61 13.45 31.08
N LEU A 43 5.30 13.59 30.86
CA LEU A 43 4.49 14.65 31.47
C LEU A 43 4.39 14.49 33.00
N GLN A 44 4.23 13.26 33.49
CA GLN A 44 4.25 12.97 34.93
C GLN A 44 5.61 13.32 35.56
N LYS A 45 6.72 12.95 34.92
CA LYS A 45 8.08 13.32 35.38
C LYS A 45 8.34 14.83 35.38
N MET A 46 7.65 15.58 34.52
CA MET A 46 7.73 17.05 34.47
C MET A 46 6.77 17.73 35.46
N ASN A 47 6.02 16.96 36.26
CA ASN A 47 4.95 17.46 37.15
C ASN A 47 3.89 18.29 36.39
N LEU A 48 3.69 18.02 35.11
CA LEU A 48 2.63 18.63 34.29
C LEU A 48 1.33 17.82 34.32
N LEU A 49 1.41 16.57 34.75
CA LEU A 49 0.32 15.63 34.90
C LEU A 49 0.47 14.93 36.25
N GLY A 50 -0.61 14.80 37.03
CA GLY A 50 -0.59 14.07 38.30
C GLY A 50 -0.31 12.57 38.13
N ASP A 51 0.16 11.92 39.20
CA ASP A 51 0.50 10.49 39.18
C ASP A 51 -0.68 9.57 38.80
N ASN A 52 -1.91 9.99 39.13
CA ASN A 52 -3.15 9.29 38.81
C ASN A 52 -3.92 9.92 37.62
N GLU A 53 -3.41 11.00 37.03
CA GLU A 53 -4.03 11.62 35.86
C GLU A 53 -3.53 10.95 34.58
N HIS A 54 -4.45 10.79 33.64
CA HIS A 54 -4.21 10.17 32.34
C HIS A 54 -4.36 11.17 31.21
N ILE A 55 -3.54 11.07 30.16
CA ILE A 55 -3.60 11.98 29.00
C ILE A 55 -4.99 11.92 28.35
N GLU A 56 -5.63 10.76 28.35
CA GLU A 56 -6.94 10.49 27.78
C GLU A 56 -8.06 11.34 28.40
N GLU A 57 -7.87 11.82 29.63
CA GLU A 57 -8.81 12.71 30.33
C GLU A 57 -8.80 14.11 29.69
N TYR A 58 -7.68 14.53 29.09
CA TYR A 58 -7.50 15.80 28.40
C TYR A 58 -7.90 15.69 26.93
N LYS A 59 -9.22 15.63 26.68
CA LYS A 59 -9.80 15.40 25.35
C LYS A 59 -9.26 16.30 24.22
N GLY A 60 -8.95 17.57 24.53
CA GLY A 60 -8.39 18.51 23.54
C GLY A 60 -6.98 18.12 23.11
N PHE A 61 -6.13 17.73 24.07
CA PHE A 61 -4.79 17.25 23.78
C PHE A 61 -4.83 15.90 23.04
N GLU A 62 -5.65 14.97 23.53
CA GLU A 62 -5.83 13.64 22.93
C GLU A 62 -6.29 13.74 21.46
N TYR A 63 -7.18 14.69 21.16
CA TYR A 63 -7.61 14.98 19.79
C TYR A 63 -6.44 15.46 18.90
N VAL A 64 -5.61 16.38 19.39
CA VAL A 64 -4.44 16.86 18.64
C VAL A 64 -3.44 15.73 18.42
N PHE A 65 -3.12 14.96 19.47
CA PHE A 65 -2.20 13.83 19.39
C PHE A 65 -2.64 12.81 18.33
N LYS A 66 -3.90 12.39 18.36
CA LYS A 66 -4.48 11.45 17.39
C LYS A 66 -4.42 11.97 15.96
N ASN A 67 -4.67 13.26 15.74
CA ASN A 67 -4.59 13.85 14.40
C ASN A 67 -3.16 13.93 13.89
N VAL A 68 -2.18 14.32 14.73
CA VAL A 68 -0.76 14.32 14.35
C VAL A 68 -0.30 12.92 13.93
N TRP A 69 -0.68 11.88 14.67
CA TRP A 69 -0.33 10.49 14.32
C TRP A 69 -1.08 9.96 13.10
N ALA A 70 -2.30 10.42 12.86
CA ALA A 70 -3.06 10.13 11.65
C ALA A 70 -2.42 10.77 10.41
N ASP A 71 -1.99 12.02 10.51
CA ASP A 71 -1.35 12.75 9.41
C ASP A 71 0.06 12.19 9.12
N ASN A 72 0.81 11.83 10.17
CA ASN A 72 2.07 11.08 10.02
C ASN A 72 1.87 9.76 9.27
N ALA A 73 0.79 9.02 9.58
CA ALA A 73 0.44 7.79 8.86
C ALA A 73 0.19 8.08 7.38
N ASP A 74 -0.62 9.10 7.08
CA ASP A 74 -0.99 9.47 5.70
C ASP A 74 0.25 9.86 4.88
N VAL A 75 1.17 10.65 5.45
CA VAL A 75 2.41 11.08 4.77
C VAL A 75 3.33 9.89 4.49
N CYS A 76 3.58 9.05 5.49
CA CYS A 76 4.47 7.89 5.31
C CYS A 76 3.86 6.84 4.37
N ALA A 77 2.53 6.64 4.42
CA ALA A 77 1.82 5.77 3.48
C ALA A 77 1.91 6.30 2.05
N ASN A 78 1.85 7.62 1.85
CA ASN A 78 1.98 8.21 0.52
C ASN A 78 3.37 7.98 -0.06
N GLN A 79 4.42 8.10 0.74
CA GLN A 79 5.79 7.81 0.32
C GLN A 79 5.97 6.32 -0.05
N TYR A 80 5.42 5.42 0.76
CA TYR A 80 5.60 3.98 0.57
C TYR A 80 4.70 3.40 -0.54
N ALA A 81 3.40 3.69 -0.50
CA ALA A 81 2.39 3.05 -1.33
C ALA A 81 1.71 3.99 -2.34
N GLY A 82 2.09 5.27 -2.40
CA GLY A 82 1.50 6.26 -3.32
C GLY A 82 0.07 6.67 -2.98
N THR A 83 -0.45 6.29 -1.82
CA THR A 83 -1.79 6.64 -1.34
C THR A 83 -1.77 7.05 0.12
N GLY A 84 -2.84 7.67 0.62
CA GLY A 84 -3.03 7.87 2.06
C GLY A 84 -3.07 6.56 2.85
N ALA A 85 -2.99 6.67 4.18
CA ALA A 85 -3.02 5.52 5.07
C ALA A 85 -4.38 4.79 4.99
N LEU A 86 -4.37 3.51 5.35
CA LEU A 86 -5.62 2.82 5.67
C LEU A 86 -5.90 3.00 7.16
N LYS A 87 -7.18 2.90 7.54
CA LYS A 87 -7.64 3.00 8.93
C LYS A 87 -7.33 4.34 9.60
N THR A 88 -7.12 5.40 8.83
CA THR A 88 -6.90 6.74 9.37
C THR A 88 -8.07 7.22 10.23
N ASP A 89 -9.29 6.75 9.93
CA ASP A 89 -10.49 7.03 10.74
C ASP A 89 -10.44 6.38 12.13
N PHE A 90 -9.90 5.16 12.21
CA PHE A 90 -9.66 4.47 13.49
C PHE A 90 -8.60 5.20 14.32
N THR A 91 -7.51 5.67 13.71
CA THR A 91 -6.51 6.48 14.42
C THR A 91 -7.09 7.80 14.92
N ARG A 92 -7.91 8.48 14.11
CA ARG A 92 -8.51 9.77 14.48
C ARG A 92 -9.62 9.66 15.53
N THR A 93 -10.45 8.62 15.47
CA THR A 93 -11.69 8.56 16.28
C THR A 93 -11.77 7.36 17.23
N GLY A 94 -10.86 6.39 17.11
CA GLY A 94 -10.92 5.11 17.84
C GLY A 94 -12.04 4.18 17.38
N LYS A 95 -12.83 4.56 16.37
CA LYS A 95 -13.95 3.77 15.83
C LYS A 95 -13.86 3.69 14.31
N ARG A 96 -14.44 2.62 13.76
CA ARG A 96 -14.52 2.42 12.31
C ARG A 96 -15.78 3.07 11.76
N THR A 97 -15.65 3.86 10.71
CA THR A 97 -16.76 4.52 10.01
C THR A 97 -17.02 3.88 8.65
N PHE A 98 -18.28 3.92 8.18
CA PHE A 98 -18.62 3.38 6.85
C PHE A 98 -17.91 4.14 5.72
N LEU A 99 -17.86 5.47 5.82
CA LEU A 99 -17.14 6.31 4.86
C LEU A 99 -15.63 5.99 4.86
N GLY A 100 -15.04 5.78 6.05
CA GLY A 100 -13.65 5.35 6.19
C GLY A 100 -13.40 3.98 5.57
N LEU A 101 -14.35 3.04 5.68
CA LEU A 101 -14.26 1.74 5.03
C LEU A 101 -14.30 1.83 3.50
N LEU A 102 -15.15 2.69 2.93
CA LEU A 102 -15.16 2.95 1.48
C LEU A 102 -13.86 3.60 1.00
N LYS A 103 -13.37 4.61 1.72
CA LYS A 103 -12.08 5.27 1.41
C LYS A 103 -10.92 4.28 1.47
N ASP A 104 -10.93 3.38 2.44
CA ASP A 104 -9.92 2.33 2.53
C ASP A 104 -10.00 1.34 1.38
N GLY A 105 -11.20 1.00 0.92
CA GLY A 105 -11.39 0.19 -0.28
C GLY A 105 -10.79 0.85 -1.53
N TYR A 106 -11.06 2.14 -1.71
CA TYR A 106 -10.46 2.93 -2.80
C TYR A 106 -8.93 2.98 -2.70
N ASN A 107 -8.38 3.35 -1.54
CA ASN A 107 -6.94 3.38 -1.32
C ASN A 107 -6.31 2.00 -1.56
N SER A 108 -6.96 0.91 -1.13
CA SER A 108 -6.46 -0.45 -1.35
C SER A 108 -6.41 -0.82 -2.84
N ALA A 109 -7.43 -0.42 -3.62
CA ALA A 109 -7.44 -0.64 -5.07
C ALA A 109 -6.35 0.16 -5.78
N VAL A 110 -6.13 1.42 -5.39
CA VAL A 110 -5.05 2.25 -5.94
C VAL A 110 -3.67 1.71 -5.56
N ARG A 111 -3.48 1.29 -4.30
CA ARG A 111 -2.24 0.63 -3.86
C ARG A 111 -1.98 -0.66 -4.63
N TYR A 112 -3.02 -1.48 -4.86
CA TYR A 112 -2.90 -2.67 -5.68
C TYR A 112 -2.40 -2.31 -7.09
N TYR A 113 -2.94 -1.26 -7.71
CA TYR A 113 -2.47 -0.80 -9.00
C TYR A 113 -1.00 -0.34 -8.96
N TYR A 114 -0.62 0.52 -8.02
CA TYR A 114 0.76 1.01 -7.94
C TYR A 114 1.78 -0.10 -7.66
N ASN A 115 1.47 -0.98 -6.71
CA ASN A 115 2.35 -2.09 -6.35
C ASN A 115 2.54 -3.07 -7.53
N ASN A 116 1.52 -3.29 -8.36
CA ASN A 116 1.63 -4.24 -9.46
C ASN A 116 2.18 -3.60 -10.75
N PHE A 117 1.99 -2.31 -11.00
CA PHE A 117 2.27 -1.74 -12.32
C PHE A 117 3.33 -0.63 -12.34
N ASN A 118 3.66 -0.04 -11.19
CA ASN A 118 4.62 1.08 -11.10
C ASN A 118 5.79 0.81 -10.14
N ASP A 119 5.72 -0.27 -9.36
CA ASP A 119 6.70 -0.53 -8.29
C ASP A 119 8.07 -0.91 -8.85
N GLY A 120 8.14 -1.66 -9.94
CA GLY A 120 9.40 -1.98 -10.63
C GLY A 120 10.17 -0.72 -11.04
N TYR A 121 9.51 0.22 -11.71
CA TYR A 121 10.11 1.51 -12.04
C TYR A 121 10.53 2.32 -10.80
N LYS A 122 9.73 2.29 -9.73
CA LYS A 122 10.06 2.97 -8.47
C LYS A 122 11.33 2.38 -7.85
N GLN A 123 11.45 1.06 -7.85
CA GLN A 123 12.62 0.35 -7.35
C GLN A 123 13.87 0.67 -8.18
N ASP A 124 13.76 0.68 -9.51
CA ASP A 124 14.84 1.09 -10.41
C ASP A 124 15.36 2.51 -10.10
N ALA A 125 14.45 3.46 -9.85
CA ALA A 125 14.82 4.82 -9.48
C ALA A 125 15.55 4.88 -8.12
N ILE A 126 15.13 4.07 -7.16
CA ILE A 126 15.80 3.94 -5.85
C ILE A 126 17.19 3.34 -6.03
N ASP A 127 17.34 2.32 -6.85
CA ASP A 127 18.62 1.65 -7.08
C ASP A 127 19.65 2.57 -7.77
N VAL A 128 19.21 3.40 -8.70
CA VAL A 128 20.05 4.46 -9.29
C VAL A 128 20.44 5.49 -8.23
N PHE A 129 19.50 5.95 -7.42
CA PHE A 129 19.74 6.97 -6.39
C PHE A 129 20.71 6.49 -5.29
N LEU A 130 20.57 5.23 -4.87
CA LEU A 130 21.44 4.60 -3.86
C LEU A 130 22.79 4.14 -4.44
N GLY A 131 22.97 4.18 -5.77
CA GLY A 131 24.19 3.75 -6.44
C GLY A 131 24.32 2.23 -6.57
N ASN A 132 23.24 1.47 -6.37
CA ASN A 132 23.19 0.02 -6.63
C ASN A 132 23.33 -0.27 -8.13
N TYR A 133 22.87 0.66 -8.99
CA TYR A 133 23.09 0.64 -10.43
C TYR A 133 23.89 1.86 -10.87
N VAL A 134 24.98 1.64 -11.62
CA VAL A 134 25.85 2.71 -12.14
C VAL A 134 25.63 2.86 -13.64
N VAL A 135 25.13 4.03 -14.05
CA VAL A 135 24.88 4.35 -15.46
C VAL A 135 26.21 4.47 -16.21
N ASN A 136 26.42 3.60 -17.20
CA ASN A 136 27.59 3.68 -18.07
C ASN A 136 27.41 4.80 -19.11
N ARG A 137 28.21 5.86 -19.03
CA ARG A 137 28.11 7.03 -19.94
C ARG A 137 28.39 6.70 -21.41
N MET A 138 29.02 5.55 -21.70
CA MET A 138 29.30 5.10 -23.07
C MET A 138 28.17 4.28 -23.67
N GLU A 139 27.22 3.81 -22.86
CA GLU A 139 26.01 3.15 -23.35
C GLU A 139 24.99 4.22 -23.75
N THR A 140 24.95 4.55 -25.04
CA THR A 140 23.85 5.30 -25.63
C THR A 140 22.64 4.37 -25.76
N SER A 141 22.00 3.97 -24.67
CA SER A 141 20.76 3.21 -24.76
C SER A 141 19.86 3.46 -23.55
N SER A 142 18.60 3.75 -23.89
CA SER A 142 17.40 3.72 -23.07
C SER A 142 17.40 2.57 -22.05
N MET A 143 16.64 2.75 -20.95
CA MET A 143 16.33 1.68 -19.99
C MET A 143 16.15 0.33 -20.69
N PRO A 144 16.66 -0.79 -20.13
CA PRO A 144 16.55 -2.11 -20.73
C PRO A 144 15.12 -2.33 -21.22
N ASP A 145 14.98 -2.56 -22.53
CA ASP A 145 13.69 -2.88 -23.13
C ASP A 145 13.30 -4.26 -22.60
N VAL A 146 12.49 -4.26 -21.54
CA VAL A 146 11.81 -5.48 -21.12
C VAL A 146 10.86 -5.78 -22.26
N GLN A 147 11.24 -6.74 -23.11
CA GLN A 147 10.32 -7.37 -24.03
C GLN A 147 9.19 -7.98 -23.20
N ARG A 148 8.18 -7.16 -22.91
CA ARG A 148 6.93 -7.61 -22.32
C ARG A 148 6.36 -8.56 -23.35
N ALA A 149 6.45 -9.85 -23.04
CA ALA A 149 5.99 -10.90 -23.94
C ALA A 149 4.58 -10.56 -24.42
N GLN A 150 4.25 -10.83 -25.69
CA GLN A 150 2.96 -10.46 -26.30
C GLN A 150 1.75 -10.84 -25.43
N LYS A 151 1.88 -11.89 -24.60
CA LYS A 151 0.93 -12.29 -23.55
C LYS A 151 0.45 -11.15 -22.65
N TYR A 152 1.31 -10.17 -22.32
CA TYR A 152 1.00 -9.03 -21.46
C TYR A 152 -0.10 -8.15 -22.04
N TYR A 153 -0.08 -7.91 -23.36
CA TYR A 153 -1.11 -7.13 -24.05
C TYR A 153 -2.28 -7.99 -24.52
N LEU A 154 -1.99 -9.23 -24.94
CA LEU A 154 -2.99 -10.13 -25.48
C LEU A 154 -4.05 -10.51 -24.44
N MET A 155 -3.66 -10.90 -23.22
CA MET A 155 -4.62 -11.41 -22.24
C MET A 155 -5.65 -10.36 -21.77
N PRO A 156 -5.26 -9.12 -21.40
CA PRO A 156 -6.24 -8.09 -21.08
C PRO A 156 -7.18 -7.76 -22.25
N THR A 157 -6.68 -7.77 -23.49
CA THR A 157 -7.52 -7.53 -24.67
C THR A 157 -8.54 -8.64 -24.90
N ILE A 158 -8.16 -9.91 -24.71
CA ILE A 158 -9.08 -11.06 -24.77
C ILE A 158 -10.17 -10.92 -23.70
N ILE A 159 -9.80 -10.59 -22.46
CA ILE A 159 -10.76 -10.38 -21.37
C ILE A 159 -11.73 -9.25 -21.73
N LEU A 160 -11.24 -8.12 -22.23
CA LEU A 160 -12.08 -6.99 -22.63
C LEU A 160 -13.07 -7.38 -23.73
N VAL A 161 -12.59 -8.02 -24.81
CA VAL A 161 -13.42 -8.43 -25.94
C VAL A 161 -14.48 -9.46 -25.51
N THR A 162 -14.08 -10.48 -24.76
CA THR A 162 -14.99 -11.53 -24.29
C THR A 162 -16.04 -10.99 -23.33
N PHE A 163 -15.66 -10.06 -22.43
CA PHE A 163 -16.58 -9.35 -21.56
C PHE A 163 -17.58 -8.53 -22.37
N SER A 164 -17.12 -7.71 -23.33
CA SER A 164 -18.01 -6.93 -24.19
C SER A 164 -18.99 -7.82 -24.97
N LEU A 165 -18.52 -8.91 -25.55
CA LEU A 165 -19.37 -9.83 -26.33
C LEU A 165 -20.35 -10.61 -25.46
N PHE A 166 -19.98 -10.96 -24.22
CA PHE A 166 -20.89 -11.54 -23.23
C PHE A 166 -22.05 -10.60 -22.89
N PHE A 167 -21.77 -9.31 -22.64
CA PHE A 167 -22.83 -8.34 -22.38
C PHE A 167 -23.67 -8.04 -23.61
N LEU A 168 -23.08 -7.99 -24.81
CA LEU A 168 -23.83 -7.84 -26.05
C LEU A 168 -24.78 -9.03 -26.30
N SER A 169 -24.35 -10.26 -26.01
CA SER A 169 -25.22 -11.44 -26.14
C SER A 169 -26.35 -11.48 -25.12
N LEU A 170 -26.17 -10.85 -23.95
CA LEU A 170 -27.23 -10.68 -22.95
C LEU A 170 -28.22 -9.57 -23.34
N LEU A 171 -27.72 -8.46 -23.88
CA LEU A 171 -28.51 -7.26 -24.16
C LEU A 171 -29.28 -7.31 -25.49
N ILE A 172 -28.78 -8.05 -26.48
CA ILE A 172 -29.41 -8.17 -27.81
C ILE A 172 -30.20 -9.50 -27.85
N PRO A 173 -31.53 -9.48 -27.62
CA PRO A 173 -32.34 -10.69 -27.67
C PRO A 173 -32.38 -11.24 -29.10
N SER A 174 -32.13 -12.54 -29.24
CA SER A 174 -32.27 -13.24 -30.51
C SER A 174 -33.57 -14.04 -30.55
N SER A 175 -34.12 -14.28 -31.75
CA SER A 175 -35.32 -15.12 -31.91
C SER A 175 -35.12 -16.56 -31.43
N ASN A 176 -33.87 -17.05 -31.42
CA ASN A 176 -33.51 -18.39 -31.00
C ASN A 176 -32.86 -18.38 -29.62
N LEU A 177 -33.66 -18.60 -28.57
CA LEU A 177 -33.17 -18.64 -27.18
C LEU A 177 -31.98 -19.59 -26.99
N PHE A 178 -32.02 -20.77 -27.60
CA PHE A 178 -30.93 -21.75 -27.54
C PHE A 178 -29.61 -21.17 -28.09
N LEU A 179 -29.68 -20.46 -29.22
CA LEU A 179 -28.51 -19.86 -29.84
C LEU A 179 -27.95 -18.70 -29.00
N GLN A 180 -28.81 -17.90 -28.38
CA GLN A 180 -28.40 -16.83 -27.48
C GLN A 180 -27.71 -17.37 -26.21
N LEU A 181 -28.27 -18.44 -25.62
CA LEU A 181 -27.66 -19.11 -24.47
C LEU A 181 -26.30 -19.70 -24.83
N LEU A 182 -26.16 -20.34 -25.99
CA LEU A 182 -24.90 -20.91 -26.45
C LEU A 182 -23.81 -19.85 -26.62
N HIS A 183 -24.11 -18.71 -27.28
CA HIS A 183 -23.14 -17.61 -27.41
C HIS A 183 -22.76 -16.99 -26.07
N THR A 184 -23.74 -16.83 -25.18
CA THR A 184 -23.50 -16.27 -23.84
C THR A 184 -22.59 -17.19 -23.02
N LEU A 185 -22.85 -18.50 -23.03
CA LEU A 185 -22.00 -19.48 -22.36
C LEU A 185 -20.61 -19.57 -22.99
N PHE A 186 -20.51 -19.46 -24.32
CA PHE A 186 -19.23 -19.46 -25.02
C PHE A 186 -18.34 -18.27 -24.62
N TRP A 187 -18.85 -17.04 -24.72
CA TRP A 187 -18.08 -15.85 -24.35
C TRP A 187 -17.81 -15.77 -22.84
N GLY A 188 -18.77 -16.16 -22.01
CA GLY A 188 -18.58 -16.25 -20.57
C GLY A 188 -17.53 -17.30 -20.17
N GLY A 189 -17.51 -18.45 -20.86
CA GLY A 189 -16.51 -19.50 -20.64
C GLY A 189 -15.10 -19.07 -21.03
N ILE A 190 -14.92 -18.48 -22.21
CA ILE A 190 -13.61 -17.96 -22.65
C ILE A 190 -13.13 -16.84 -21.71
N GLY A 191 -14.01 -15.90 -21.36
CA GLY A 191 -13.66 -14.83 -20.41
C GLY A 191 -13.24 -15.38 -19.05
N SER A 192 -13.94 -16.40 -18.54
CA SER A 192 -13.60 -17.05 -17.26
C SER A 192 -12.26 -17.77 -17.31
N ILE A 193 -11.97 -18.53 -18.38
CA ILE A 193 -10.69 -19.22 -18.56
C ILE A 193 -9.55 -18.20 -18.68
N SER A 194 -9.73 -17.13 -19.45
CA SER A 194 -8.73 -16.08 -19.59
C SER A 194 -8.46 -15.36 -18.26
N LEU A 195 -9.50 -15.09 -17.47
CA LEU A 195 -9.35 -14.50 -16.14
C LEU A 195 -8.62 -15.43 -15.18
N LEU A 196 -8.99 -16.72 -15.15
CA LEU A 196 -8.30 -17.73 -14.33
C LEU A 196 -6.83 -17.86 -14.70
N TYR A 197 -6.50 -17.81 -16.00
CA TYR A 197 -5.11 -17.83 -16.45
C TYR A 197 -4.31 -16.64 -15.91
N VAL A 198 -4.85 -15.42 -16.01
CA VAL A 198 -4.21 -14.20 -15.47
C VAL A 198 -4.05 -14.29 -13.95
N CYS A 199 -5.07 -14.79 -13.23
CA CYS A 199 -4.96 -14.98 -11.79
C CYS A 199 -3.90 -16.03 -11.40
N MET A 200 -3.76 -17.10 -12.18
CA MET A 200 -2.75 -18.14 -11.95
C MET A 200 -1.32 -17.69 -12.28
N HIS A 201 -1.16 -16.83 -13.30
CA HIS A 201 0.14 -16.33 -13.77
C HIS A 201 0.31 -14.85 -13.45
N GLY A 202 -0.24 -14.39 -12.33
CA GLY A 202 -0.30 -12.96 -12.00
C GLY A 202 1.07 -12.28 -12.02
N GLU A 203 2.12 -12.99 -11.61
CA GLU A 203 3.52 -12.52 -11.59
C GLU A 203 4.01 -12.07 -12.98
N ASP A 204 3.53 -12.69 -14.07
CA ASP A 204 3.87 -12.31 -15.44
C ASP A 204 3.34 -10.93 -15.86
N PHE A 205 2.36 -10.41 -15.11
CA PHE A 205 1.68 -9.14 -15.40
C PHE A 205 2.11 -8.02 -14.44
N VAL A 206 3.02 -8.31 -13.52
CA VAL A 206 3.58 -7.33 -12.57
C VAL A 206 4.78 -6.63 -13.20
N ASP A 207 4.93 -5.33 -12.91
CA ASP A 207 6.11 -4.56 -13.26
C ASP A 207 7.25 -4.87 -12.28
N ILE A 208 8.28 -5.54 -12.79
CA ILE A 208 9.46 -6.00 -12.04
C ILE A 208 10.62 -5.01 -12.31
N PRO A 209 11.48 -4.72 -11.31
CA PRO A 209 12.68 -3.90 -11.51
C PRO A 209 13.58 -4.46 -12.62
N ARG A 210 14.23 -3.56 -13.36
CA ARG A 210 14.94 -3.85 -14.61
C ARG A 210 16.44 -3.63 -14.50
N LEU A 211 16.89 -2.80 -13.57
CA LEU A 211 18.28 -2.35 -13.50
C LEU A 211 19.14 -3.24 -12.64
N VAL A 212 18.64 -3.66 -11.49
CA VAL A 212 19.29 -4.61 -10.59
C VAL A 212 18.45 -5.87 -10.61
N GLY A 213 18.99 -6.97 -11.16
CA GLY A 213 18.32 -8.27 -11.12
C GLY A 213 17.99 -8.65 -9.67
N GLU A 214 16.97 -9.49 -9.47
CA GLU A 214 16.52 -9.90 -8.15
C GLU A 214 17.73 -10.18 -7.26
N VAL A 215 17.91 -9.38 -6.21
CA VAL A 215 18.78 -9.75 -5.10
C VAL A 215 18.22 -11.10 -4.67
N SER A 216 18.96 -12.17 -4.95
CA SER A 216 18.64 -13.50 -4.49
C SER A 216 18.57 -13.39 -2.97
N VAL A 217 17.36 -13.18 -2.44
CA VAL A 217 17.09 -13.31 -1.02
C VAL A 217 17.23 -14.80 -0.78
N SER A 218 18.47 -15.21 -0.53
CA SER A 218 18.78 -16.51 0.03
C SER A 218 17.97 -16.58 1.31
N ARG A 219 16.81 -17.23 1.23
CA ARG A 219 16.05 -17.68 2.39
C ARG A 219 16.93 -18.68 3.12
N THR A 220 17.78 -18.17 4.01
CA THR A 220 18.43 -18.94 5.07
C THR A 220 17.49 -19.01 6.26
#